data_AF-A0A4Q2SBI1-F1
#
_entry.id   AF-A0A4Q2SBI1-F1
#
_cell.length_a   1.000
_cell.length_b   1.000
_cell.length_c   1.000
_cell.angle_alpha   90.00
_cell.angle_beta   90.00
_cell.angle_gamma   90.00
#
_symmetry.space_group_name_H-M   'P 1'
#
loop_
_entity.id
_entity.type
_entity.pdbx_description
1 polymer ?
#
loop_
_entity_poly.entity_id
_entity_poly.type
_entity_poly.pdbx_seq_one_letter_code
_entity_poly.pdbx_strand_id
1 'polypeptide(L)' 'MDNTMIHVCLQTEGAPTPEGHEIGERWVCSCGDNFVYREGFNRAGYPSLEWWPAPAPPAVPEPRNAKGRRLLFGPRKG' A
#
# COMPACT_ATOMS: atom_id res chain seq x y z
N MET A 1 9.42 6.08 -16.12
CA MET A 1 8.02 6.00 -16.57
C MET A 1 7.17 6.25 -15.34
N ASP A 2 6.91 7.52 -15.10
CA ASP A 2 6.19 8.01 -13.94
C ASP A 2 4.72 7.64 -14.05
N ASN A 3 4.22 7.05 -12.97
CA ASN A 3 3.01 6.27 -12.87
C ASN A 3 1.76 7.17 -12.92
N THR A 4 1.26 7.47 -14.11
CA THR A 4 -0.03 8.16 -14.35
C THR A 4 -1.26 7.31 -13.99
N MET A 5 -1.06 6.05 -13.58
CA MET A 5 -2.12 5.06 -13.38
C MET A 5 -3.05 5.42 -12.20
N ILE A 6 -2.54 6.17 -11.22
CA ILE A 6 -3.29 6.70 -10.05
C ILE A 6 -4.47 7.57 -10.52
N HIS A 7 -4.20 8.53 -11.40
CA HIS A 7 -5.23 9.45 -11.90
C HIS A 7 -6.25 8.73 -12.77
N VAL A 8 -5.86 7.69 -13.51
CA VAL A 8 -6.77 6.94 -14.37
C VAL A 8 -7.80 6.18 -13.54
N CYS A 9 -7.39 5.56 -12.43
CA CYS A 9 -8.31 4.83 -11.54
C CYS A 9 -9.40 5.74 -10.96
N LEU A 10 -9.01 6.95 -10.56
CA LEU A 10 -9.93 7.97 -9.99
C LEU A 10 -10.82 8.67 -11.04
N GLN A 11 -10.62 8.40 -12.34
CA GLN A 11 -11.47 8.92 -13.42
C GLN A 11 -12.50 7.89 -13.93
N THR A 12 -12.56 6.72 -13.31
CA THR A 12 -13.49 5.65 -13.71
C THR A 12 -14.91 5.91 -13.16
N GLU A 13 -15.93 5.35 -13.82
CA GLU A 13 -17.34 5.52 -13.42
C GLU A 13 -17.65 5.02 -12.00
N GLY A 14 -16.87 4.04 -11.50
CA GLY A 14 -16.98 3.51 -10.14
C GLY A 14 -16.06 4.19 -9.12
N ALA A 15 -15.37 5.27 -9.50
CA ALA A 15 -14.49 6.00 -8.60
C ALA A 15 -15.30 6.75 -7.54
N PRO A 16 -14.79 6.86 -6.30
CA PRO A 16 -15.41 7.67 -5.27
C PRO A 16 -15.33 9.15 -5.63
N THR A 17 -16.26 9.94 -5.11
CA THR A 17 -16.22 11.39 -5.27
C THR A 17 -15.04 11.99 -4.50
N PRO A 18 -14.56 13.18 -4.88
CA PRO A 18 -13.47 13.83 -4.15
C PRO A 18 -13.87 14.26 -2.74
N GLU A 19 -15.17 14.52 -2.48
CA GLU A 19 -15.68 14.98 -1.19
C GLU A 19 -16.65 13.98 -0.54
N GLY A 20 -16.95 14.19 0.74
CA GLY A 20 -17.97 13.45 1.50
C GLY A 20 -17.47 12.19 2.20
N HIS A 21 -16.16 11.99 2.24
CA HIS A 21 -15.50 10.80 2.79
C HIS A 21 -14.85 11.07 4.14
N GLU A 22 -14.75 10.03 4.96
CA GLU A 22 -14.06 10.11 6.26
C GLU A 22 -12.56 9.83 6.09
N ILE A 23 -11.72 10.51 6.88
CA ILE A 23 -10.27 10.26 6.86
C ILE A 23 -10.01 8.80 7.26
N GLY A 24 -9.30 8.08 6.40
CA GLY A 24 -8.99 6.67 6.56
C GLY A 24 -9.93 5.73 5.78
N GLU A 25 -10.98 6.26 5.15
CA GLU A 25 -11.84 5.48 4.26
C GLU A 25 -11.04 4.87 3.12
N ARG A 26 -11.36 3.62 2.76
CA ARG A 26 -10.62 2.84 1.76
C ARG A 26 -11.49 2.52 0.56
N TRP A 27 -10.90 2.65 -0.62
CA TRP A 27 -11.50 2.24 -1.88
C TRP A 27 -10.54 1.37 -2.67
N VAL A 28 -11.07 0.37 -3.37
CA VAL A 28 -10.30 -0.54 -4.22
C VAL A 28 -10.81 -0.39 -5.64
N CYS A 29 -9.92 0.01 -6.54
CA CYS A 29 -10.23 0.09 -7.96
C CYS A 29 -10.42 -1.32 -8.55
N SER A 30 -11.18 -1.44 -9.63
CA SER A 30 -11.38 -2.71 -10.34
C SER A 30 -10.09 -3.33 -10.87
N CYS A 31 -9.01 -2.55 -11.05
CA CYS A 31 -7.69 -3.05 -11.38
C CYS A 31 -6.95 -3.72 -10.20
N GLY A 32 -7.46 -3.60 -8.98
CA GLY A 32 -6.86 -4.13 -7.75
C GLY A 32 -6.03 -3.11 -6.96
N ASP A 33 -5.85 -1.88 -7.46
CA ASP A 33 -5.16 -0.82 -6.73
C ASP A 33 -5.99 -0.32 -5.56
N ASN A 34 -5.31 -0.02 -4.45
CA ASN A 34 -5.93 0.40 -3.20
C ASN A 34 -5.68 1.90 -2.99
N PHE A 35 -6.72 2.60 -2.56
CA PHE A 35 -6.70 4.03 -2.27
C PHE A 35 -7.25 4.27 -0.86
N VAL A 36 -6.78 5.34 -0.23
CA VAL A 36 -7.29 5.79 1.06
C VAL A 36 -7.54 7.28 1.01
N TYR A 37 -8.67 7.71 1.56
CA TYR A 37 -8.99 9.12 1.71
C TYR A 37 -8.20 9.68 2.89
N ARG A 38 -7.26 10.59 2.62
CA ARG A 38 -6.39 11.16 3.67
C ARG A 38 -5.87 12.53 3.27
N GLU A 39 -5.29 13.21 4.25
CA GLU A 39 -4.45 14.38 3.99
C GLU A 39 -3.15 13.96 3.30
N GLY A 40 -2.78 14.68 2.25
CA GLY A 40 -1.52 14.53 1.53
C GLY A 40 -1.07 15.86 0.94
N PHE A 41 -0.05 15.83 0.09
CA PHE A 41 0.44 17.02 -0.59
C PHE A 41 0.22 16.87 -2.09
N ASN A 42 -0.55 17.79 -2.67
CA ASN A 42 -0.75 17.83 -4.11
C ASN A 42 0.58 18.07 -4.84
N ARG A 43 0.55 17.97 -6.18
CA ARG A 43 1.75 18.16 -7.01
C ARG A 43 2.40 19.54 -6.87
N ALA A 44 1.64 20.54 -6.43
CA ALA A 44 2.14 21.90 -6.15
C ALA A 44 2.71 22.05 -4.72
N GLY A 45 2.69 20.98 -3.91
CA GLY A 45 3.25 20.96 -2.55
C GLY A 45 2.30 21.52 -1.48
N TYR A 46 1.02 21.74 -1.80
CA TYR A 46 0.04 22.21 -0.82
C TYR A 46 -0.70 21.04 -0.17
N PRO A 47 -1.06 21.15 1.12
CA PRO A 47 -1.88 20.14 1.78
C PRO A 47 -3.25 20.06 1.11
N SER A 48 -3.69 18.84 0.83
CA SER A 48 -5.00 18.54 0.23
C SER A 48 -5.59 17.28 0.84
N LEU A 49 -6.91 17.28 0.98
CA LEU A 49 -7.70 16.13 1.42
C LEU A 49 -8.27 15.45 0.18
N GLU A 50 -7.74 14.28 -0.18
CA GLU A 50 -8.11 13.59 -1.41
C GLU A 50 -7.85 12.07 -1.32
N TRP A 51 -8.20 11.36 -2.39
CA TRP A 51 -7.91 9.94 -2.53
C TRP A 51 -6.46 9.71 -2.95
N TRP A 52 -5.68 9.14 -2.03
CA TRP A 52 -4.28 8.82 -2.28
C TRP A 52 -4.06 7.32 -2.43
N PRO A 53 -3.04 6.87 -3.18
CA PRO A 53 -2.63 5.47 -3.16
C PRO A 53 -2.41 5.02 -1.72
N ALA A 54 -3.01 3.88 -1.36
CA ALA A 54 -2.79 3.26 -0.08
C ALA A 54 -1.28 2.98 0.05
N PRO A 55 -0.66 3.33 1.19
CA PRO A 55 0.73 2.96 1.40
C PRO A 55 0.82 1.44 1.27
N ALA A 56 1.83 0.96 0.55
CA ALA A 56 2.08 -0.48 0.47
C ALA A 56 2.14 -1.02 1.92
N PRO A 57 1.54 -2.18 2.20
CA PRO A 57 1.69 -2.78 3.52
C PRO A 57 3.19 -2.84 3.83
N PRO A 58 3.60 -2.56 5.08
CA PRO A 58 4.99 -2.71 5.46
C PRO A 58 5.41 -4.10 5.00
N ALA A 59 6.44 -4.18 4.16
CA ALA A 59 6.93 -5.45 3.65
C ALA A 59 7.19 -6.33 4.87
N VAL A 60 6.27 -7.26 5.14
CA VAL A 60 6.47 -8.23 6.22
C VAL A 60 7.75 -8.94 5.82
N PRO A 61 8.83 -8.83 6.61
CA PRO A 61 10.08 -9.46 6.23
C PRO A 61 9.79 -10.92 5.98
N GLU A 62 9.89 -11.34 4.73
CA GLU A 62 9.68 -12.73 4.35
C GLU A 62 10.63 -13.54 5.24
N PRO A 63 10.14 -14.51 6.03
CA PRO A 63 11.03 -15.38 6.76
C PRO A 63 11.85 -16.09 5.70
N ARG A 64 13.09 -15.61 5.48
CA ARG A 64 14.04 -16.21 4.55
C ARG A 64 14.03 -17.68 4.87
N ASN A 65 13.49 -18.48 3.95
CA ASN A 65 13.56 -19.92 3.99
C ASN A 65 15.03 -20.28 4.16
N ALA A 66 15.47 -20.46 5.41
CA ALA A 66 16.77 -20.99 5.75
C ALA A 66 16.72 -22.49 5.51
N LYS A 67 16.53 -22.87 4.24
CA LYS A 67 17.07 -24.12 3.72
C LYS A 67 18.57 -24.08 4.03
N GLY A 68 18.96 -24.77 5.09
CA GLY A 68 20.37 -24.98 5.42
C GLY A 68 20.90 -24.10 6.55
N ARG A 69 20.50 -24.38 7.79
CA ARG A 69 21.46 -24.31 8.90
C ARG A 69 21.44 -25.63 9.65
N ARG A 70 22.26 -26.53 9.09
CA ARG A 70 22.84 -27.72 9.71
C ARG A 70 22.92 -27.53 11.23
N LEU A 71 22.25 -28.44 11.94
CA LEU A 71 22.25 -28.63 13.38
C LEU A 71 23.58 -28.19 14.01
N LEU A 72 23.61 -27.01 14.65
CA LEU A 72 24.74 -26.54 15.47
C LEU A 72 24.72 -27.17 16.87
N PHE A 73 23.76 -28.04 17.15
CA PHE A 73 23.75 -28.87 18.34
C PHE A 73 24.28 -30.26 17.97
N GLY A 74 25.60 -30.44 18.13
CA GLY A 74 26.19 -31.77 18.20
C GLY A 74 25.60 -32.59 19.36
N PRO A 75 25.72 -33.91 19.35
CA PRO A 75 25.14 -34.76 20.38
C PRO A 75 25.77 -34.45 21.73
N ARG A 76 24.97 -34.02 22.71
CA ARG A 76 25.43 -33.96 24.11
C ARG A 76 25.59 -35.40 24.59
N LYS A 77 26.82 -35.82 24.90
CA LYS A 77 27.08 -36.95 25.80
C LYS A 77 26.89 -36.45 27.23
N GLY A 78 26.01 -37.12 27.97
CA GLY A 78 25.75 -36.94 29.39
C GLY A 78 24.84 -38.07 29.85
#